data_AF-A0AA97AQ11-F1
#
_entry.id   AF-A0AA97AQ11-F1
#
_cell.length_a   1.000
_cell.length_b   1.000
_cell.length_c   1.000
_cell.angle_alpha   90.00
_cell.angle_beta   90.00
_cell.angle_gamma   90.00
#
_symmetry.space_group_name_H-M   'P 1'
#
loop_
_entity.id
_entity.type
_entity.pdbx_description
1 polymer ?
#
loop_
_entity_poly.entity_id
_entity_poly.type
_entity_poly.pdbx_seq_one_letter_code
_entity_poly.pdbx_strand_id
1 'polypeptide(L)'
;MTQSHQFQLFDTVQLTETIALSGFTNAAMPASVAPVGTSGTIVEVFNGGEAYLVELFGGWVKAEAGELISADATEPLAFRETVGVETVTPRQIRLVHTSADQTRAELMAILDHLPDELIAEVKDFAEFLQHKQQQL
;
A
#
# COMPACT_ATOMS: atom_id res chain seq x y z
N MET A 1 -26.73 10.89 -4.28
CA MET A 1 -26.08 10.35 -3.06
C MET A 1 -24.77 9.75 -3.50
N THR A 2 -23.67 10.47 -3.39
CA THR A 2 -22.33 9.97 -3.68
C THR A 2 -21.98 8.99 -2.56
N GLN A 3 -21.94 7.69 -2.85
CA GLN A 3 -21.42 6.73 -1.88
C GLN A 3 -19.97 7.13 -1.55
N SER A 4 -19.71 7.39 -0.27
CA SER A 4 -18.36 7.52 0.26
C SER A 4 -17.66 6.18 0.06
N HIS A 5 -16.74 6.10 -0.88
CA HIS A 5 -15.95 4.90 -1.11
C HIS A 5 -15.07 4.72 0.12
N GLN A 6 -15.33 3.68 0.93
CA GLN A 6 -14.71 3.50 2.24
C GLN A 6 -13.18 3.33 2.16
N PHE A 7 -12.71 2.76 1.05
CA PHE A 7 -11.29 2.58 0.73
C PHE A 7 -11.03 2.84 -0.75
N GLN A 8 -9.81 3.25 -1.09
CA GLN A 8 -9.35 3.62 -2.43
C GLN A 8 -8.23 2.68 -2.90
N LEU A 9 -7.95 2.72 -4.20
CA LEU A 9 -6.79 2.02 -4.79
C LEU A 9 -5.50 2.49 -4.09
N PHE A 10 -4.62 1.53 -3.78
CA PHE A 10 -3.36 1.72 -3.06
C PHE A 10 -3.45 2.15 -1.60
N ASP A 11 -4.66 2.18 -1.01
CA ASP A 11 -4.77 2.32 0.44
C ASP A 11 -4.12 1.12 1.13
N THR A 12 -3.37 1.40 2.20
CA THR A 12 -2.81 0.37 3.08
C THR A 12 -3.88 -0.05 4.07
N VAL A 13 -4.16 -1.34 4.13
CA VAL A 13 -5.19 -1.93 4.99
C VAL A 13 -4.63 -3.05 5.85
N GLN A 14 -5.40 -3.46 6.86
CA GLN A 14 -5.10 -4.62 7.69
C GLN A 14 -6.34 -5.51 7.83
N LEU A 15 -6.13 -6.82 7.81
CA LEU A 15 -7.18 -7.78 8.07
C LEU A 15 -7.71 -7.67 9.51
N THR A 16 -9.02 -7.70 9.65
CA THR A 16 -9.72 -7.72 10.95
C THR A 16 -10.10 -9.13 11.41
N GLU A 17 -10.04 -10.10 10.50
CA GLU A 17 -10.24 -11.52 10.76
C GLU A 17 -9.24 -12.38 9.99
N THR A 18 -9.09 -13.65 10.38
CA THR A 18 -8.27 -14.61 9.62
C THR A 18 -9.01 -15.04 8.37
N ILE A 19 -8.35 -15.03 7.21
CA ILE A 19 -8.92 -15.51 5.95
C ILE A 19 -8.10 -16.68 5.39
N ALA A 20 -8.76 -17.55 4.61
CA ALA A 20 -8.07 -18.56 3.82
C ALA A 20 -7.38 -17.91 2.63
N LEU A 21 -6.18 -18.41 2.28
CA LEU A 21 -5.44 -17.98 1.11
C LEU A 21 -5.70 -18.98 -0.03
N SER A 22 -6.10 -18.47 -1.18
CA SER A 22 -6.55 -19.25 -2.33
C SER A 22 -5.77 -18.94 -3.63
N GLY A 23 -4.98 -17.87 -3.63
CA GLY A 23 -4.37 -17.30 -4.83
C GLY A 23 -2.84 -17.39 -4.93
N PHE A 24 -2.29 -16.42 -5.65
CA PHE A 24 -0.86 -16.26 -5.95
C PHE A 24 -0.07 -15.83 -4.71
N THR A 25 1.09 -16.45 -4.51
CA THR A 25 2.05 -16.07 -3.49
C THR A 25 3.46 -16.17 -4.06
N ASN A 26 4.34 -15.25 -3.64
CA ASN A 26 5.79 -15.39 -3.82
C ASN A 26 6.47 -15.69 -2.47
N ALA A 27 5.72 -16.05 -1.43
CA ALA A 27 6.28 -16.22 -0.10
C ALA A 27 7.28 -17.39 -0.06
N ALA A 28 8.34 -17.22 0.74
CA ALA A 28 9.34 -18.26 0.95
C ALA A 28 8.70 -19.53 1.55
N MET A 29 7.69 -19.33 2.40
CA MET A 29 6.83 -20.40 2.92
C MET A 29 5.37 -20.10 2.61
N PRO A 30 4.72 -20.89 1.73
CA PRO A 30 3.30 -20.71 1.42
C PRO A 30 2.46 -20.92 2.68
N ALA A 31 1.61 -19.93 2.98
CA ALA A 31 0.64 -20.03 4.06
C ALA A 31 -0.73 -20.45 3.49
N SER A 32 -1.48 -21.25 4.25
CA SER A 32 -2.87 -21.58 3.89
C SER A 32 -3.87 -20.53 4.39
N VAL A 33 -3.44 -19.64 5.29
CA VAL A 33 -4.27 -18.60 5.90
C VAL A 33 -3.45 -17.33 6.13
N ALA A 34 -4.11 -16.18 6.06
CA ALA A 34 -3.58 -14.90 6.54
C ALA A 34 -4.26 -14.55 7.86
N PRO A 35 -3.52 -14.41 8.97
CA PRO A 35 -4.09 -14.12 10.28
C PRO A 35 -4.61 -12.67 10.41
N VAL A 36 -5.40 -12.42 11.45
CA VAL A 36 -5.77 -11.07 11.89
C VAL A 36 -4.54 -10.16 11.97
N GLY A 37 -4.66 -8.93 11.49
CA GLY A 37 -3.59 -7.94 11.50
C GLY A 37 -2.61 -8.06 10.34
N THR A 38 -2.76 -9.04 9.44
CA THR A 38 -1.99 -9.09 8.20
C THR A 38 -2.21 -7.81 7.40
N SER A 39 -1.12 -7.08 7.13
CA SER A 39 -1.17 -5.87 6.32
C SER A 39 -1.27 -6.21 4.84
N GLY A 40 -1.97 -5.36 4.08
CA GLY A 40 -2.06 -5.46 2.64
C GLY A 40 -2.32 -4.12 1.97
N THR A 41 -2.32 -4.13 0.64
CA THR A 41 -2.62 -2.97 -0.20
C THR A 41 -3.77 -3.29 -1.13
N ILE A 42 -4.70 -2.35 -1.27
CA ILE A 42 -5.80 -2.48 -2.24
C ILE A 42 -5.23 -2.32 -3.66
N VAL A 43 -5.40 -3.35 -4.48
CA VAL A 43 -4.95 -3.39 -5.89
C VAL A 43 -6.11 -3.37 -6.89
N GLU A 44 -7.35 -3.59 -6.43
CA GLU A 44 -8.56 -3.39 -7.24
C GLU A 44 -9.77 -3.07 -6.35
N VAL A 45 -10.69 -2.23 -6.85
CA VAL A 45 -11.95 -1.89 -6.19
C VAL A 45 -13.12 -2.39 -7.06
N PHE A 46 -13.90 -3.33 -6.53
CA PHE A 46 -15.04 -3.91 -7.24
C PHE A 46 -16.36 -3.22 -6.87
N ASN A 47 -17.25 -3.08 -7.85
CA ASN A 47 -18.63 -2.59 -7.69
C ASN A 47 -18.76 -1.30 -6.85
N GLY A 48 -17.80 -0.38 -6.96
CA GLY A 48 -17.83 0.87 -6.17
C GLY A 48 -17.57 0.68 -4.67
N GLY A 49 -16.89 -0.40 -4.27
CA GLY A 49 -16.48 -0.65 -2.89
C GLY A 49 -17.25 -1.74 -2.15
N GLU A 50 -18.00 -2.60 -2.85
CA GLU A 50 -18.62 -3.78 -2.22
C GLU A 50 -17.60 -4.88 -1.90
N ALA A 51 -16.50 -4.92 -2.66
CA ALA A 51 -15.38 -5.82 -2.45
C ALA A 51 -14.08 -5.20 -2.98
N TYR A 52 -12.95 -5.73 -2.49
CA TYR A 52 -11.61 -5.23 -2.79
C TYR A 52 -10.68 -6.40 -3.07
N LEU A 53 -9.85 -6.28 -4.11
CA LEU A 53 -8.71 -7.17 -4.26
C LEU A 53 -7.55 -6.60 -3.45
N VAL A 54 -7.02 -7.39 -2.52
CA VAL A 54 -5.95 -6.97 -1.62
C VAL A 54 -4.75 -7.88 -1.79
N GLU A 55 -3.60 -7.29 -2.08
CA GLU A 55 -2.31 -7.94 -1.97
C GLU A 55 -1.89 -7.97 -0.50
N LEU A 56 -1.75 -9.16 0.08
CA LEU A 56 -1.43 -9.38 1.49
C LEU A 56 0.06 -9.68 1.64
N PHE A 57 0.67 -9.06 2.64
CA PHE A 57 2.11 -9.10 2.82
C PHE A 57 2.54 -9.88 4.06
N GLY A 58 3.59 -10.70 3.88
CA GLY A 58 4.26 -11.46 4.93
C GLY A 58 5.47 -10.72 5.50
N GLY A 59 6.52 -11.49 5.77
CA GLY A 59 7.78 -10.98 6.32
C GLY A 59 8.61 -10.22 5.28
N TRP A 60 9.73 -9.67 5.76
CA TRP A 60 10.79 -9.17 4.90
C TRP A 60 11.64 -10.35 4.44
N VAL A 61 11.92 -10.38 3.14
CA VAL A 61 12.73 -11.40 2.49
C VAL A 61 13.69 -10.77 1.51
N LYS A 62 14.73 -11.50 1.13
CA LYS A 62 15.62 -11.15 0.02
C LYS A 62 15.89 -12.39 -0.84
N ALA A 63 16.20 -12.16 -2.11
CA ALA A 63 16.59 -13.23 -3.03
C ALA A 63 18.08 -13.52 -2.92
N GLU A 64 18.43 -14.75 -2.56
CA GLU A 64 19.81 -15.22 -2.48
C GLU A 64 19.90 -16.60 -3.15
N ALA A 65 20.82 -16.74 -4.12
CA ALA A 65 21.00 -17.96 -4.91
C ALA A 65 19.71 -18.52 -5.58
N GLY A 66 18.74 -17.65 -5.86
CA GLY A 66 17.46 -18.05 -6.49
C GLY A 66 16.38 -18.50 -5.51
N GLU A 67 16.65 -18.44 -4.20
CA GLU A 67 15.69 -18.72 -3.13
C GLU A 67 15.36 -17.43 -2.36
N LEU A 68 14.18 -17.39 -1.73
CA LEU A 68 13.79 -16.32 -0.84
C LEU A 68 14.10 -16.71 0.60
N ILE A 69 14.88 -15.88 1.27
CA ILE A 69 15.24 -16.06 2.68
C ILE A 69 14.78 -14.86 3.50
N SER A 70 14.51 -15.08 4.78
CA SER A 70 14.15 -14.00 5.71
C SER A 70 15.27 -12.96 5.77
N ALA A 71 14.86 -11.70 5.81
CA ALA A 71 15.75 -10.54 5.89
C ALA A 71 15.17 -9.51 6.86
N ASP A 72 16.02 -8.59 7.33
CA ASP A 72 15.58 -7.36 7.99
C ASP A 72 15.19 -6.29 6.97
N ALA A 73 14.25 -5.43 7.33
CA ALA A 73 13.77 -4.33 6.48
C ALA A 73 14.87 -3.36 6.03
N THR A 74 15.98 -3.30 6.76
CA THR A 74 17.12 -2.41 6.48
C THR A 74 18.17 -3.06 5.59
N GLU A 75 18.06 -4.35 5.29
CA GLU A 75 19.03 -5.03 4.44
C GLU A 75 18.91 -4.59 2.98
N PRO A 76 20.04 -4.51 2.25
CA PRO A 76 20.01 -4.25 0.82
C PRO A 76 19.19 -5.31 0.09
N LEU A 77 18.35 -4.85 -0.85
CA LEU A 77 17.48 -5.71 -1.67
C LEU A 77 16.40 -6.48 -0.88
N ALA A 78 16.19 -6.14 0.40
CA ALA A 78 15.06 -6.67 1.15
C ALA A 78 13.74 -6.08 0.62
N PHE A 79 12.72 -6.93 0.52
CA PHE A 79 11.37 -6.55 0.15
C PHE A 79 10.36 -7.36 0.96
N ARG A 80 9.10 -6.90 1.03
CA ARG A 80 8.05 -7.69 1.68
C ARG A 80 7.51 -8.73 0.73
N GLU A 81 7.44 -9.97 1.19
CA GLU A 81 6.81 -11.03 0.40
C GLU A 81 5.29 -10.86 0.35
N THR A 82 4.70 -11.33 -0.73
CA THR A 82 3.26 -11.43 -0.98
C THR A 82 2.81 -12.83 -0.57
N VAL A 83 2.10 -12.92 0.56
CA VAL A 83 1.56 -14.19 1.07
C VAL A 83 0.27 -14.59 0.36
N GLY A 84 -0.43 -13.65 -0.27
CA GLY A 84 -1.63 -13.93 -1.04
C GLY A 84 -2.19 -12.69 -1.73
N VAL A 85 -3.04 -12.91 -2.73
CA VAL A 85 -3.84 -11.85 -3.37
C VAL A 85 -5.30 -12.30 -3.32
N GLU A 86 -6.09 -11.68 -2.44
CA GLU A 86 -7.41 -12.18 -2.09
C GLU A 86 -8.49 -11.11 -2.22
N THR A 87 -9.70 -11.54 -2.59
CA THR A 87 -10.88 -10.67 -2.56
C THR A 87 -11.45 -10.63 -1.15
N VAL A 88 -11.60 -9.43 -0.61
CA VAL A 88 -12.13 -9.18 0.73
C VAL A 88 -13.28 -8.18 0.70
N THR A 89 -14.15 -8.27 1.70
CA THR A 89 -15.26 -7.32 1.90
C THR A 89 -14.85 -6.19 2.84
N PRO A 90 -15.54 -5.03 2.83
CA PRO A 90 -15.22 -3.90 3.70
C PRO A 90 -15.13 -4.24 5.20
N ARG A 91 -15.84 -5.28 5.66
CA ARG A 91 -15.84 -5.68 7.08
C ARG A 91 -14.58 -6.43 7.50
N GLN A 92 -13.86 -7.00 6.55
CA GLN A 92 -12.69 -7.85 6.76
C GLN A 92 -11.40 -7.04 6.81
N ILE A 93 -11.47 -5.74 6.54
CA ILE A 93 -10.31 -4.84 6.50
C ILE A 93 -10.58 -3.57 7.28
N ARG A 94 -9.50 -2.97 7.77
CA ARG A 94 -9.47 -1.61 8.31
C ARG A 94 -8.38 -0.80 7.61
N LEU A 95 -8.63 0.49 7.42
CA LEU A 95 -7.66 1.41 6.85
C LEU A 95 -6.53 1.66 7.86
N VAL A 96 -5.28 1.61 7.38
CA VAL A 96 -4.09 1.97 8.15
C VAL A 96 -3.55 3.30 7.66
N HIS A 97 -3.32 3.42 6.35
CA HIS A 97 -2.89 4.65 5.69
C HIS A 97 -3.63 4.82 4.37
N THR A 98 -4.01 6.06 4.06
CA THR A 98 -4.50 6.34 2.71
C THR A 98 -3.33 6.36 1.74
N SER A 99 -3.59 6.03 0.48
CA SER A 99 -2.64 6.25 -0.63
C SER A 99 -2.10 7.68 -0.64
N ALA A 100 -2.94 8.67 -0.34
CA ALA A 100 -2.54 10.07 -0.24
C ALA A 100 -1.56 10.34 0.92
N ASP A 101 -1.70 9.67 2.07
CA ASP A 101 -0.74 9.80 3.17
C ASP A 101 0.63 9.27 2.78
N GLN A 102 0.66 8.15 2.05
CA GLN A 102 1.89 7.58 1.52
C GLN A 102 2.55 8.50 0.50
N THR A 103 1.78 9.05 -0.45
CA THR A 103 2.30 10.04 -1.42
C THR A 103 2.84 11.29 -0.71
N ARG A 104 2.20 11.77 0.37
CA ARG A 104 2.71 12.90 1.15
C ARG A 104 4.05 12.56 1.81
N ALA A 105 4.16 11.38 2.43
CA ALA A 105 5.39 10.94 3.06
C ALA A 105 6.54 10.82 2.05
N GLU A 106 6.28 10.23 0.88
CA GLU A 106 7.24 10.12 -0.22
C GLU A 106 7.67 11.50 -0.72
N LEU A 107 6.73 12.44 -0.89
CA LEU A 107 7.06 13.80 -1.29
C LEU A 107 7.92 14.52 -0.25
N MET A 108 7.64 14.37 1.05
CA MET A 108 8.47 14.94 2.11
C MET A 108 9.90 14.38 2.08
N ALA A 109 10.05 13.07 1.91
CA ALA A 109 11.37 12.45 1.80
C ALA A 109 12.15 12.92 0.58
N ILE A 110 11.49 13.17 -0.56
CA ILE A 110 12.12 13.76 -1.74
C ILE A 110 12.57 15.20 -1.45
N LEU A 111 11.71 16.00 -0.82
CA LEU A 111 12.00 17.40 -0.49
C LEU A 111 13.22 17.54 0.42
N ASP A 112 13.43 16.63 1.38
CA ASP A 112 14.58 16.64 2.29
C ASP A 112 15.95 16.52 1.59
N HIS A 113 15.97 16.04 0.34
CA HIS A 113 17.21 15.82 -0.44
C HIS A 113 17.34 16.77 -1.64
N LEU A 114 16.36 17.63 -1.87
CA LEU A 114 16.39 18.57 -2.99
C LEU A 114 17.24 19.82 -2.64
N PRO A 115 17.99 20.38 -3.61
CA PRO A 115 18.59 21.71 -3.46
C PRO A 115 17.52 22.79 -3.25
N ASP A 116 17.85 23.82 -2.47
CA ASP A 116 16.95 24.93 -2.11
C ASP A 116 16.26 25.57 -3.32
N GLU A 117 16.98 25.73 -4.43
CA GLU A 117 16.45 26.31 -5.68
C GLU A 117 15.29 25.46 -6.25
N LEU A 118 15.42 24.13 -6.23
CA LEU A 118 14.37 23.22 -6.71
C LEU A 118 13.21 23.12 -5.71
N ILE A 119 13.46 23.26 -4.41
CA ILE A 119 12.40 23.32 -3.40
C ILE A 119 11.50 24.55 -3.67
N ALA A 120 12.10 25.69 -4.01
CA ALA A 120 11.34 26.90 -4.36
C ALA A 120 10.47 26.68 -5.61
N GLU A 121 10.98 26.03 -6.66
CA GLU A 121 10.19 25.68 -7.85
C GLU A 121 9.01 24.75 -7.53
N VAL A 122 9.23 23.72 -6.70
CA VAL A 122 8.17 22.80 -6.29
C VAL A 122 7.09 23.54 -5.48
N LYS A 123 7.48 24.47 -4.61
CA LYS A 123 6.55 25.33 -3.86
C LYS A 123 5.70 26.18 -4.80
N ASP A 124 6.32 26.89 -5.74
CA ASP A 124 5.61 27.76 -6.69
C ASP A 124 4.62 26.96 -7.55
N PHE A 125 5.02 25.76 -7.98
CA PHE A 125 4.12 24.86 -8.71
C PHE A 125 2.93 24.39 -7.85
N ALA A 126 3.16 24.04 -6.58
CA ALA A 126 2.09 23.65 -5.67
C ALA A 126 1.10 24.80 -5.39
N GLU A 127 1.60 26.02 -5.20
CA GLU A 127 0.77 27.23 -5.06
C GLU A 127 -0.06 27.49 -6.32
N PHE A 128 0.53 27.35 -7.51
CA PHE A 128 -0.20 27.44 -8.77
C PHE A 128 -1.35 26.42 -8.86
N LEU A 129 -1.11 25.16 -8.50
CA LEU A 129 -2.15 24.12 -8.49
C LEU A 129 -3.29 24.46 -7.51
N GLN A 130 -2.94 24.97 -6.33
CA GLN A 130 -3.93 25.39 -5.33
C GLN A 130 -4.83 26.50 -5.86
N HIS A 131 -4.25 27.53 -6.47
CA HIS A 131 -5.00 28.63 -7.07
C HIS A 131 -5.90 28.16 -8.21
N LYS A 132 -5.42 27.24 -9.05
CA LYS A 132 -6.22 26.69 -10.16
C LYS A 132 -7.47 25.95 -9.68
N GLN A 133 -7.39 25.22 -8.56
CA GLN A 133 -8.56 24.53 -8.00
C GLN A 133 -9.58 25.47 -7.38
N GLN A 134 -9.16 26.61 -6.82
CA GLN A 134 -10.05 27.59 -6.20
C GLN A 134 -10.81 28.47 -7.21
N GLN A 135 -10.38 28.48 -8.47
CA GLN A 135 -11.03 29.21 -9.56
C GLN A 135 -12.03 28.36 -10.37
N LEU A 136 -12.16 27.07 -10.04
CA LEU A 136 -13.17 26.15 -10.56
C LEU A 136 -14.34 26.05 -9.58
#